data_AF-A0A401U1B2-F1
#
_entry.id   AF-A0A401U1B2-F1
#
_cell.length_a   1.000
_cell.length_b   1.000
_cell.length_c   1.000
_cell.angle_alpha   90.00
_cell.angle_beta   90.00
_cell.angle_gamma   90.00
#
_symmetry.space_group_name_H-M   'P 1'
#
loop_
_entity.id
_entity.type
_entity.pdbx_description
1 polymer ?
#
loop_
_entity_poly.entity_id
_entity_poly.type
_entity_poly.pdbx_seq_one_letter_code
_entity_poly.pdbx_strand_id
1 'polypeptide(L)'
;AMHKDQNMMVPILEGVRTINSFGMEVVSGIIMGLDTDKPQTGDALISFVEESRIPLLTINLLQALPKTPLWDRLEKAGRLVHDDGRDSNVEFLLPYEDVVSSWRKCMEIAYEPKKLFERYLHQCNYTYANRIKVPVSPEMKSWANIRRGLIMLRNIFWKVGVLGDYRRVFWKFALGRLKRGDIEG
;
A
#
# COMPACT_ATOMS: atom_id res chain seq x y z
N ALA A 1 11.97 21.26 17.67
CA ALA A 1 12.20 19.87 17.26
C ALA A 1 10.90 19.11 17.44
N MET A 2 10.23 18.68 16.35
CA MET A 2 9.03 17.84 16.48
C MET A 2 9.49 16.40 16.71
N HIS A 3 9.64 16.03 17.98
CA HIS A 3 9.56 14.64 18.41
C HIS A 3 8.16 14.14 18.07
N LYS A 4 8.04 13.40 16.98
CA LYS A 4 6.84 12.62 16.69
C LYS A 4 7.09 11.26 17.31
N ASP A 5 7.09 11.20 18.64
CA ASP A 5 7.01 9.93 19.34
C ASP A 5 5.68 9.32 18.91
N GLN A 6 5.70 8.33 18.01
CA GLN A 6 4.53 7.52 17.75
C GLN A 6 4.13 6.98 19.12
N ASN A 7 3.00 7.46 19.66
CA ASN A 7 2.45 7.02 20.93
C ASN A 7 2.05 5.55 20.79
N MET A 8 3.02 4.66 20.89
CA MET A 8 2.90 3.24 20.69
C MET A 8 2.58 2.61 22.04
N MET A 9 1.34 2.81 22.48
CA MET A 9 0.76 1.96 23.53
C MET A 9 0.74 0.49 23.08
N VAL A 10 0.83 0.20 21.78
CA VAL A 10 0.82 -1.13 21.17
C VAL A 10 1.77 -1.18 19.95
N PRO A 11 2.58 -2.24 19.76
CA PRO A 11 3.35 -2.48 18.53
C PRO A 11 2.47 -2.41 17.26
N ILE A 12 2.93 -1.75 16.19
CA ILE A 12 2.14 -1.53 14.94
C ILE A 12 1.60 -2.85 14.40
N LEU A 13 2.43 -3.90 14.38
CA LEU A 13 2.03 -5.23 13.90
C LEU A 13 0.89 -5.83 14.72
N GLU A 14 0.85 -5.58 16.02
CA GLU A 14 -0.24 -6.03 16.88
C GLU A 14 -1.51 -5.21 16.64
N GLY A 15 -1.38 -3.90 16.43
CA GLY A 15 -2.50 -3.06 16.00
C GLY A 15 -3.11 -3.54 14.67
N VAL A 16 -2.27 -3.86 13.69
CA VAL A 16 -2.70 -4.40 12.39
C VAL A 16 -3.47 -5.72 12.57
N ARG A 17 -2.89 -6.67 13.32
CA ARG A 17 -3.54 -7.96 13.61
C ARG A 17 -4.89 -7.78 14.32
N THR A 18 -4.95 -6.87 15.28
CA THR A 18 -6.19 -6.57 16.02
C THR A 18 -7.26 -6.05 15.07
N ILE A 19 -6.94 -5.06 14.23
CA ILE A 19 -7.90 -4.49 13.25
C ILE A 19 -8.36 -5.56 12.26
N ASN A 20 -7.43 -6.38 11.75
CA ASN A 20 -7.75 -7.47 10.83
C ASN A 20 -8.66 -8.54 11.46
N SER A 21 -8.53 -8.82 12.76
CA SER A 21 -9.39 -9.77 13.48
C SER A 21 -10.87 -9.34 13.51
N PHE A 22 -11.15 -8.04 13.38
CA PHE A 22 -12.51 -7.49 13.25
C PHE A 22 -12.97 -7.35 11.79
N GLY A 23 -12.24 -7.92 10.84
CA GLY A 23 -12.58 -7.91 9.41
C GLY A 23 -12.39 -6.57 8.71
N MET A 24 -11.59 -5.69 9.30
CA MET A 24 -11.19 -4.43 8.71
C MET A 24 -9.83 -4.56 8.04
N GLU A 25 -9.74 -4.12 6.79
CA GLU A 25 -8.45 -4.01 6.09
C GLU A 25 -7.72 -2.76 6.53
N VAL A 26 -6.41 -2.90 6.72
CA VAL A 26 -5.51 -1.79 7.03
C VAL A 26 -4.82 -1.35 5.75
N VAL A 27 -4.73 -0.03 5.58
CA VAL A 27 -3.90 0.62 4.55
C VAL A 27 -2.83 1.41 5.29
N SER A 28 -1.57 1.31 4.84
CA SER A 28 -0.46 2.02 5.48
C SER A 28 0.23 2.95 4.50
N GLY A 29 0.43 4.21 4.93
CA GLY A 29 1.26 5.18 4.22
C GLY A 29 2.60 5.32 4.91
N ILE A 30 3.67 5.17 4.12
CA ILE A 30 5.04 5.20 4.61
C ILE A 30 5.81 6.28 3.86
N ILE A 31 6.58 7.07 4.60
CA ILE A 31 7.40 8.15 4.05
C ILE A 31 8.87 7.79 4.29
N MET A 32 9.67 7.79 3.23
CA MET A 32 11.12 7.59 3.25
C MET A 32 11.87 8.90 2.99
N GLY A 33 13.08 9.04 3.51
CA GLY A 33 13.89 10.26 3.42
C GLY A 33 13.68 11.20 4.61
N LEU A 34 13.25 10.69 5.76
CA LEU A 34 13.17 11.45 7.00
C LEU A 34 14.58 11.67 7.58
N ASP A 35 14.73 12.73 8.39
CA ASP A 35 16.01 13.05 9.05
C ASP A 35 16.47 11.93 10.02
N THR A 36 15.58 11.05 10.42
CA THR A 36 15.83 9.90 11.30
C THR A 36 16.16 8.62 10.56
N ASP A 37 16.10 8.62 9.22
CA ASP A 37 16.32 7.42 8.43
C ASP A 37 17.78 6.99 8.46
N LYS A 38 17.97 5.67 8.47
CA LYS A 38 19.27 5.02 8.43
C LYS A 38 19.39 4.24 7.13
N PRO A 39 20.61 3.87 6.71
CA PRO A 39 20.81 3.04 5.53
C PRO A 39 19.98 1.74 5.54
N GLN A 40 19.69 1.19 6.73
CA GLN A 40 18.90 -0.03 6.93
C GLN A 40 17.38 0.19 6.91
N THR A 41 16.88 1.44 6.81
CA THR A 41 15.44 1.73 6.83
C THR A 41 14.69 1.01 5.72
N GLY A 42 15.27 0.90 4.52
CA GLY A 42 14.64 0.19 3.40
C GLY A 42 14.42 -1.30 3.68
N ASP A 43 15.44 -1.98 4.22
CA ASP A 43 15.32 -3.40 4.54
C ASP A 43 14.34 -3.63 5.71
N ALA A 44 14.34 -2.75 6.71
CA ALA A 44 13.35 -2.79 7.79
C ALA A 44 11.91 -2.59 7.27
N LEU A 45 11.73 -1.74 6.27
CA LEU A 45 10.43 -1.52 5.62
C LEU A 45 9.98 -2.76 4.86
N ILE A 46 10.89 -3.42 4.12
CA ILE A 46 10.58 -4.68 3.42
C ILE A 46 10.13 -5.75 4.43
N SER A 47 10.87 -5.94 5.52
CA SER A 47 10.49 -6.88 6.58
C SER A 47 9.12 -6.55 7.16
N PHE A 48 8.84 -5.26 7.42
CA PHE A 48 7.53 -4.82 7.88
C PHE A 48 6.40 -5.15 6.89
N VAL A 49 6.63 -4.96 5.59
CA VAL A 49 5.64 -5.30 4.54
C VAL A 49 5.36 -6.80 4.50
N GLU A 50 6.38 -7.64 4.66
CA GLU A 50 6.23 -9.09 4.67
C GLU A 50 5.53 -9.61 5.93
N GLU A 51 5.85 -9.05 7.09
CA GLU A 51 5.27 -9.43 8.38
C GLU A 51 3.84 -8.91 8.58
N SER A 52 3.56 -7.67 8.18
CA SER A 52 2.25 -7.03 8.38
C SER A 52 1.16 -7.57 7.45
N ARG A 53 1.54 -8.23 6.34
CA ARG A 53 0.62 -8.76 5.32
C ARG A 53 -0.32 -7.72 4.71
N ILE A 54 0.00 -6.42 4.86
CA ILE A 54 -0.81 -5.33 4.31
C ILE A 54 -0.71 -5.34 2.77
N PRO A 55 -1.83 -5.47 2.04
CA PRO A 55 -1.79 -5.47 0.59
C PRO A 55 -1.55 -4.06 0.01
N LEU A 56 -2.18 -3.04 0.62
CA LEU A 56 -2.18 -1.66 0.14
C LEU A 56 -1.22 -0.79 0.96
N LEU A 57 -0.08 -0.45 0.35
CA LEU A 57 1.01 0.29 0.97
C LEU A 57 1.39 1.49 0.11
N THR A 58 1.26 2.71 0.62
CA THR A 58 1.68 3.91 -0.11
C THR A 58 3.06 4.37 0.36
N ILE A 59 4.11 3.89 -0.32
CA ILE A 59 5.50 4.23 0.00
C ILE A 59 5.91 5.46 -0.84
N ASN A 60 6.11 6.60 -0.19
CA ASN A 60 6.46 7.86 -0.85
C ASN A 60 7.77 8.41 -0.30
N LEU A 61 8.46 9.23 -1.09
CA LEU A 61 9.59 10.03 -0.62
C LEU A 61 9.10 11.27 0.12
N LEU A 62 9.87 11.73 1.10
CA LEU A 62 9.57 12.96 1.84
C LEU A 62 9.61 14.13 0.86
N GLN A 63 8.52 14.89 0.82
CA GLN A 63 8.39 16.08 -0.02
C GLN A 63 8.00 17.28 0.85
N ALA A 64 8.67 18.41 0.65
CA ALA A 64 8.36 19.65 1.33
C ALA A 64 7.35 20.45 0.50
N LEU A 65 6.14 20.65 1.02
CA LEU A 65 5.13 21.47 0.35
C LEU A 65 5.30 22.95 0.72
N PRO A 66 5.17 23.90 -0.22
CA PRO A 66 5.24 25.33 0.07
C PRO A 66 4.28 25.74 1.18
N LYS A 67 4.68 26.71 2.02
CA LYS A 67 3.88 27.24 3.14
C LYS A 67 3.60 26.22 4.27
N THR A 68 4.47 25.23 4.43
CA THR A 68 4.40 24.30 5.57
C THR A 68 5.54 24.55 6.57
N PRO A 69 5.38 24.24 7.86
CA PRO A 69 6.47 24.34 8.82
C PRO A 69 7.71 23.53 8.44
N LEU A 70 7.52 22.43 7.69
CA LEU A 70 8.62 21.62 7.17
C LEU A 70 9.40 22.38 6.09
N TRP A 71 8.70 23.07 5.19
CA TRP A 71 9.31 23.92 4.17
C TRP A 71 10.20 24.99 4.80
N ASP A 72 9.63 25.80 5.71
CA ASP A 72 10.37 26.90 6.35
C ASP A 72 11.62 26.39 7.10
N ARG A 73 11.53 25.18 7.67
CA ARG A 73 12.65 24.53 8.36
C ARG A 73 13.74 24.07 7.37
N LEU A 74 13.36 23.46 6.26
CA LEU A 74 14.30 22.95 5.25
C LEU A 74 14.94 24.09 4.45
N GLU A 75 14.18 25.14 4.15
CA GLU A 75 14.67 26.36 3.52
C GLU A 75 15.75 27.03 4.39
N LYS A 76 15.47 27.23 5.69
CA LYS A 76 16.47 27.75 6.65
C LYS A 76 17.71 26.87 6.79
N ALA A 77 17.55 25.56 6.59
CA ALA A 77 18.65 24.61 6.65
C ALA A 77 19.42 24.48 5.32
N GLY A 78 19.00 25.18 4.25
CA GLY A 78 19.61 25.07 2.92
C GLY A 78 19.42 23.69 2.27
N ARG A 79 18.37 22.95 2.68
CA ARG A 79 18.09 21.56 2.25
C ARG A 79 16.91 21.46 1.30
N LEU A 80 16.51 22.59 0.72
CA LEU A 80 15.44 22.64 -0.27
C LEU A 80 16.05 22.73 -1.66
N VAL A 81 15.69 21.79 -2.53
CA VAL A 81 16.22 21.71 -3.90
C VAL A 81 15.09 21.99 -4.88
N HIS A 82 15.29 23.02 -5.70
CA HIS A 82 14.35 23.44 -6.74
C HIS A 82 14.79 22.88 -8.10
N ASP A 83 14.78 21.55 -8.20
CA ASP A 83 15.06 20.82 -9.45
C ASP A 83 13.86 19.94 -9.78
N ASP A 84 13.18 20.26 -10.88
CA ASP A 84 12.00 19.53 -11.35
C ASP A 84 12.34 18.10 -11.84
N GLY A 85 13.62 17.78 -12.03
CA GLY A 85 14.08 16.44 -12.41
C GLY A 85 14.19 15.44 -11.25
N ARG A 86 14.04 15.88 -10.00
CA ARG A 86 14.18 15.02 -8.81
C ARG A 86 12.83 14.43 -8.38
N ASP A 87 12.87 13.18 -7.91
CA ASP A 87 11.72 12.49 -7.29
C ASP A 87 11.29 13.16 -5.94
N SER A 88 12.15 14.02 -5.36
CA SER A 88 11.86 14.80 -4.15
C SER A 88 12.65 16.11 -4.13
N ASN A 89 12.02 17.17 -3.61
CA ASN A 89 12.60 18.50 -3.46
C ASN A 89 13.39 18.69 -2.15
N VAL A 90 13.66 17.61 -1.42
CA VAL A 90 14.38 17.62 -0.16
C VAL A 90 15.77 17.03 -0.35
N GLU A 91 16.79 17.74 0.16
CA GLU A 91 18.13 17.19 0.34
C GLU A 91 18.14 16.33 1.60
N PHE A 92 18.20 15.01 1.45
CA PHE A 92 18.21 14.07 2.56
C PHE A 92 19.52 14.13 3.35
N LEU A 93 19.53 13.64 4.59
CA LEU A 93 20.78 13.50 5.35
C LEU A 93 21.63 12.32 4.86
N LEU A 94 20.98 11.32 4.27
CA LEU A 94 21.62 10.24 3.53
C LEU A 94 21.84 10.66 2.06
N PRO A 95 22.79 10.04 1.34
CA PRO A 95 22.97 10.30 -0.08
C PRO A 95 21.66 10.12 -0.84
N TYR A 96 21.31 11.10 -1.69
CA TYR A 96 20.03 11.12 -2.39
C TYR A 96 19.77 9.84 -3.20
N GLU A 97 20.78 9.40 -3.96
CA GLU A 97 20.70 8.18 -4.77
C GLU A 97 20.50 6.91 -3.94
N ASP A 98 21.04 6.85 -2.72
CA ASP A 98 20.85 5.70 -1.82
C ASP A 98 19.40 5.64 -1.33
N VAL A 99 18.81 6.78 -0.98
CA VAL A 99 17.41 6.85 -0.54
C VAL A 99 16.46 6.51 -1.69
N VAL A 100 16.70 7.07 -2.87
CA VAL A 100 15.87 6.83 -4.06
C VAL A 100 15.98 5.38 -4.55
N SER A 101 17.19 4.81 -4.61
CA SER A 101 17.37 3.40 -4.99
C SER A 101 16.73 2.45 -3.98
N SER A 102 16.86 2.74 -2.69
CA SER A 102 16.19 2.00 -1.61
C SER A 102 14.67 2.09 -1.72
N TRP A 103 14.12 3.27 -2.00
CA TRP A 103 12.69 3.47 -2.26
C TRP A 103 12.20 2.68 -3.47
N ARG A 104 12.92 2.73 -4.61
CA ARG A 104 12.58 1.95 -5.81
C ARG A 104 12.59 0.44 -5.53
N LYS A 105 13.60 -0.05 -4.82
CA LYS A 105 13.69 -1.46 -4.38
C LYS A 105 12.50 -1.85 -3.50
N CYS A 106 12.13 -1.00 -2.54
CA CYS A 106 10.97 -1.23 -1.68
C CYS A 106 9.67 -1.29 -2.48
N MET A 107 9.48 -0.36 -3.42
CA MET A 107 8.31 -0.34 -4.32
C MET A 107 8.25 -1.60 -5.19
N GLU A 108 9.36 -2.01 -5.79
CA GLU A 108 9.45 -3.21 -6.63
C GLU A 108 9.06 -4.48 -5.85
N ILE A 109 9.62 -4.65 -4.65
CA ILE A 109 9.35 -5.82 -3.81
C ILE A 109 7.93 -5.79 -3.25
N ALA A 110 7.46 -4.64 -2.78
CA ALA A 110 6.12 -4.50 -2.25
C ALA A 110 5.07 -4.80 -3.33
N TYR A 111 5.25 -4.28 -4.54
CA TYR A 111 4.28 -4.44 -5.63
C TYR A 111 4.56 -5.61 -6.57
N GLU A 112 5.51 -6.50 -6.23
CA GLU A 112 5.70 -7.75 -6.95
C GLU A 112 4.36 -8.50 -7.02
N PRO A 113 3.81 -8.80 -8.23
CA PRO A 113 2.45 -9.30 -8.36
C PRO A 113 2.18 -10.54 -7.52
N LYS A 114 3.14 -11.46 -7.45
CA LYS A 114 3.02 -12.68 -6.65
C LYS A 114 2.85 -12.37 -5.16
N LYS A 115 3.75 -11.57 -4.59
CA LYS A 115 3.69 -11.17 -3.18
C LYS A 115 2.42 -10.39 -2.86
N LEU A 116 2.00 -9.50 -3.77
CA LEU A 116 0.77 -8.73 -3.63
C LEU A 116 -0.48 -9.63 -3.58
N PHE A 117 -0.63 -10.57 -4.51
CA PHE A 117 -1.76 -11.51 -4.51
C PHE A 117 -1.73 -12.45 -3.30
N GLU A 118 -0.55 -12.84 -2.80
CA GLU A 118 -0.42 -13.61 -1.57
C GLU A 118 -0.90 -12.84 -0.34
N ARG A 119 -0.63 -11.52 -0.26
CA ARG A 119 -1.17 -10.64 0.80
C ARG A 119 -2.69 -10.48 0.69
N TYR A 120 -3.23 -10.27 -0.52
CA TYR A 120 -4.69 -10.27 -0.70
C TYR A 120 -5.34 -11.59 -0.33
N LEU A 121 -4.73 -12.72 -0.66
CA LEU A 121 -5.23 -14.04 -0.27
C LEU A 121 -5.25 -14.20 1.26
N HIS A 122 -4.23 -13.67 1.95
CA HIS A 122 -4.24 -13.61 3.41
C HIS A 122 -5.43 -12.79 3.92
N GLN A 123 -5.68 -11.59 3.37
CA GLN A 123 -6.82 -10.76 3.76
C GLN A 123 -8.16 -11.46 3.53
N CYS A 124 -8.35 -12.12 2.40
CA CYS A 124 -9.57 -12.91 2.16
C CYS A 124 -9.79 -14.01 3.20
N ASN A 125 -8.73 -14.76 3.55
CA ASN A 125 -8.88 -15.92 4.44
C ASN A 125 -9.00 -15.53 5.92
N TYR A 126 -8.31 -14.48 6.36
CA TYR A 126 -8.14 -14.15 7.79
C TYR A 126 -8.75 -12.82 8.21
N THR A 127 -8.96 -11.90 7.27
CA THR A 127 -9.60 -10.60 7.55
C THR A 127 -11.05 -10.62 7.11
N TYR A 128 -11.33 -10.75 5.81
CA TYR A 128 -12.69 -10.59 5.29
C TYR A 128 -13.66 -11.67 5.77
N ALA A 129 -13.15 -12.86 6.12
CA ALA A 129 -13.93 -13.89 6.83
C ALA A 129 -14.59 -13.39 8.14
N ASN A 130 -13.99 -12.39 8.79
CA ASN A 130 -14.50 -11.77 10.02
C ASN A 130 -15.33 -10.50 9.77
N ARG A 131 -15.52 -10.10 8.50
CA ARG A 131 -16.24 -8.86 8.16
C ARG A 131 -17.72 -8.99 8.50
N ILE A 132 -18.28 -7.94 9.09
CA ILE A 132 -19.70 -7.84 9.39
C ILE A 132 -20.49 -7.88 8.07
N LYS A 133 -21.38 -8.86 7.94
CA LYS A 133 -22.27 -9.01 6.78
C LYS A 133 -23.41 -7.99 6.88
N VAL A 134 -23.29 -6.91 6.13
CA VAL A 134 -24.37 -5.91 5.98
C VAL A 134 -25.34 -6.37 4.88
N PRO A 135 -26.67 -6.29 5.11
CA PRO A 135 -27.64 -6.66 4.10
C PRO A 135 -27.55 -5.72 2.89
N VAL A 136 -27.56 -6.31 1.70
CA VAL A 136 -27.46 -5.57 0.44
C VAL A 136 -28.74 -4.75 0.24
N SER A 137 -28.63 -3.43 0.09
CA SER A 137 -29.78 -2.56 -0.21
C SER A 137 -30.44 -2.96 -1.54
N PRO A 138 -31.78 -2.97 -1.66
CA PRO A 138 -32.49 -3.24 -2.91
C PRO A 138 -32.05 -2.32 -4.06
N GLU A 139 -31.60 -1.10 -3.77
CA GLU A 139 -31.11 -0.13 -4.75
C GLU A 139 -29.83 -0.59 -5.48
N MET A 140 -29.05 -1.47 -4.85
CA MET A 140 -27.86 -2.06 -5.49
C MET A 140 -28.20 -3.03 -6.62
N LYS A 141 -29.44 -3.56 -6.66
CA LYS A 141 -29.91 -4.53 -7.68
C LYS A 141 -30.49 -3.87 -8.94
N SER A 142 -30.29 -2.56 -9.12
CA SER A 142 -30.69 -1.86 -10.34
C SER A 142 -29.97 -2.43 -11.58
N TRP A 143 -30.69 -2.53 -12.69
CA TRP A 143 -30.15 -3.00 -13.97
C TRP A 143 -28.94 -2.17 -14.45
N ALA A 144 -28.92 -0.86 -14.11
CA ALA A 144 -27.78 0.02 -14.38
C ALA A 144 -26.51 -0.39 -13.61
N ASN A 145 -26.65 -0.90 -12.39
CA ASN A 145 -25.53 -1.41 -11.58
C ASN A 145 -25.07 -2.77 -12.08
N ILE A 146 -25.99 -3.65 -12.49
CA ILE A 146 -25.66 -4.95 -13.09
C ILE A 146 -24.89 -4.76 -14.40
N ARG A 147 -25.36 -3.87 -15.29
CA ARG A 147 -24.64 -3.55 -16.53
C ARG A 147 -23.24 -2.99 -16.27
N ARG A 148 -23.10 -2.10 -15.28
CA ARG A 148 -21.78 -1.59 -14.85
C ARG A 148 -20.88 -2.72 -14.34
N GLY A 149 -21.41 -3.62 -13.52
CA GLY A 149 -20.70 -4.80 -13.02
C GLY A 149 -20.20 -5.70 -14.16
N LEU A 150 -21.03 -5.98 -15.17
CA LEU A 150 -20.64 -6.78 -16.34
C LEU A 150 -19.56 -6.10 -17.18
N ILE A 151 -19.63 -4.78 -17.36
CA ILE A 151 -18.58 -4.02 -18.07
C ILE A 151 -17.26 -4.10 -17.28
N MET A 152 -17.31 -3.95 -15.95
CA MET A 152 -16.13 -4.11 -15.09
C MET A 152 -15.55 -5.51 -15.19
N LEU A 153 -16.38 -6.56 -15.09
CA LEU A 153 -15.94 -7.96 -15.25
C LEU A 153 -15.28 -8.21 -16.61
N ARG A 154 -15.90 -7.73 -17.70
CA ARG A 154 -15.31 -7.83 -19.05
C ARG A 154 -13.95 -7.14 -19.11
N ASN A 155 -13.84 -5.94 -18.53
CA ASN A 155 -12.60 -5.18 -18.54
C ASN A 155 -11.50 -5.84 -17.70
N ILE A 156 -11.84 -6.39 -16.52
CA ILE A 156 -10.90 -7.16 -15.68
C ILE A 156 -10.45 -8.40 -16.43
N PHE A 157 -11.38 -9.16 -17.01
CA PHE A 157 -11.07 -10.35 -17.81
C PHE A 157 -10.10 -10.02 -18.96
N TRP A 158 -10.37 -8.96 -19.72
CA TRP A 158 -9.56 -8.63 -20.88
C TRP A 158 -8.22 -7.98 -20.52
N LYS A 159 -8.23 -6.95 -19.66
CA LYS A 159 -7.02 -6.19 -19.30
C LYS A 159 -6.11 -6.96 -18.35
N VAL A 160 -6.68 -7.61 -17.34
CA VAL A 160 -5.90 -8.30 -16.29
C VAL A 160 -5.73 -9.78 -16.63
N GLY A 161 -6.79 -10.43 -17.12
CA GLY A 161 -6.80 -11.87 -17.39
C GLY A 161 -6.16 -12.29 -18.71
N VAL A 162 -6.21 -11.46 -19.77
CA VAL A 162 -5.69 -11.81 -21.11
C VAL A 162 -4.42 -11.04 -21.44
N LEU A 163 -4.47 -9.71 -21.33
CA LEU A 163 -3.39 -8.80 -21.73
C LEU A 163 -2.34 -8.55 -20.63
N GLY A 164 -2.63 -8.89 -19.37
CA GLY A 164 -1.74 -8.57 -18.25
C GLY A 164 -0.51 -9.49 -18.17
N ASP A 165 0.66 -8.90 -17.88
CA ASP A 165 1.92 -9.63 -17.73
C ASP A 165 1.89 -10.64 -16.56
N TYR A 166 1.04 -10.39 -15.57
CA TYR A 166 0.85 -11.24 -14.39
C TYR A 166 -0.40 -12.14 -14.45
N ARG A 167 -1.00 -12.33 -15.65
CA ARG A 167 -2.22 -13.12 -15.85
C ARG A 167 -2.22 -14.51 -15.20
N ARG A 168 -1.08 -15.22 -15.19
CA ARG A 168 -0.97 -16.55 -14.57
C ARG A 168 -1.19 -16.50 -13.06
N VAL A 169 -0.62 -15.47 -12.40
CA VAL A 169 -0.79 -15.25 -10.96
C VAL A 169 -2.23 -14.86 -10.66
N PHE A 170 -2.79 -13.95 -11.45
CA PHE A 170 -4.19 -13.55 -11.36
C PHE A 170 -5.15 -14.74 -11.48
N TRP A 171 -5.00 -15.58 -12.51
CA TRP A 171 -5.88 -16.75 -12.70
C TRP A 171 -5.70 -17.81 -11.62
N LYS A 172 -4.48 -18.01 -11.10
CA LYS A 172 -4.25 -18.90 -9.96
C LYS A 172 -5.02 -18.43 -8.73
N PHE A 173 -5.02 -17.13 -8.45
CA PHE A 173 -5.79 -16.51 -7.38
C PHE A 173 -7.30 -16.59 -7.64
N ALA A 174 -7.76 -16.12 -8.80
CA ALA A 174 -9.17 -16.02 -9.16
C ALA A 174 -9.87 -17.39 -9.23
N LEU A 175 -9.27 -18.38 -9.92
CA LEU A 175 -9.83 -19.74 -9.99
C LEU A 175 -9.83 -20.43 -8.63
N GLY A 176 -8.82 -20.17 -7.79
CA GLY A 176 -8.77 -20.68 -6.43
C GLY A 176 -9.97 -20.21 -5.59
N ARG A 177 -10.40 -18.96 -5.79
CA ARG A 177 -11.55 -18.35 -5.09
C ARG A 177 -12.88 -18.76 -5.69
N LEU A 178 -13.01 -18.78 -7.01
CA LEU A 178 -14.21 -19.26 -7.71
C LEU A 178 -14.57 -20.69 -7.31
N LYS A 179 -13.57 -21.59 -7.20
CA LYS A 179 -13.79 -22.96 -6.73
C LYS A 179 -14.32 -23.06 -5.31
N ARG A 180 -14.09 -22.06 -4.47
CA ARG A 180 -14.56 -21.99 -3.08
C ARG A 180 -15.91 -21.28 -2.94
N GLY A 181 -16.49 -20.79 -4.05
CA GLY A 181 -17.76 -20.05 -4.03
C GLY A 181 -17.64 -18.64 -3.42
N ASP A 182 -16.42 -18.14 -3.25
CA ASP A 182 -16.15 -16.92 -2.48
C ASP A 182 -15.85 -15.74 -3.43
N ILE A 183 -16.93 -15.14 -3.92
CA ILE A 183 -16.93 -14.08 -4.94
C ILE A 183 -16.88 -12.69 -4.30
N GLU A 184 -17.31 -12.56 -3.04
CA GLU A 184 -17.48 -11.27 -2.35
C GLU A 184 -16.28 -10.87 -1.49
N GLY A 185 -15.36 -11.81 -1.19
CA GLY A 185 -14.16 -11.54 -0.40
C GLY A 185 -14.25 -12.13 1.00
#